data_AF-A0A7Z9NU54-F1
#
_entry.id   AF-A0A7Z9NU54-F1
#
_cell.length_a   1.000
_cell.length_b   1.000
_cell.length_c   1.000
_cell.angle_alpha   90.00
_cell.angle_beta   90.00
_cell.angle_gamma   90.00
#
_symmetry.space_group_name_H-M   'P 1'
#
loop_
_entity.id
_entity.type
_entity.pdbx_description
1 polymer ?
#
loop_
_entity_poly.entity_id
_entity_poly.type
_entity_poly.pdbx_seq_one_letter_code
_entity_poly.pdbx_strand_id
1 'polypeptide(L)'
;MEIKQSVTEEQICAFEENGVVEFISGSHLWGKWFQPENFDPVDSASYEENPDFVKIPDIQAEREQHKIVAWDMAPGDVLAFHALIVHGSGGNHSNSTRRRGYVVRYTGREAVYCTDPGSQPGNCNPNLNDGEILDSQQYPVVWQNGEYVY
;
A
#
# COMPACT_ATOMS: atom_id res chain seq x y z
N MET A 1 19.18 27.78 -14.12
CA MET A 1 19.60 26.86 -15.19
C MET A 1 19.28 25.47 -14.69
N GLU A 2 18.09 24.98 -15.02
CA GLU A 2 17.58 23.70 -14.54
C GLU A 2 17.91 22.65 -15.61
N ILE A 3 18.80 21.73 -15.28
CA ILE A 3 19.17 20.64 -16.17
C ILE A 3 18.07 19.58 -16.00
N LYS A 4 17.04 19.63 -16.84
CA LYS A 4 16.11 18.50 -16.97
C LYS A 4 16.84 17.42 -17.77
N GLN A 5 17.39 16.42 -17.07
CA GLN A 5 17.75 15.17 -17.72
C GLN A 5 16.46 14.53 -18.25
N SER A 6 16.39 14.34 -19.57
CA SER A 6 15.36 13.55 -20.22
C SER A 6 15.54 12.09 -19.80
N VAL A 7 14.66 11.60 -18.92
CA VAL A 7 14.58 10.18 -18.57
C VAL A 7 14.04 9.44 -19.81
N THR A 8 14.79 8.47 -20.31
CA THR A 8 14.35 7.63 -21.44
C THR A 8 13.44 6.50 -20.94
N GLU A 9 12.56 5.97 -21.79
CA GLU A 9 11.63 4.86 -21.45
C GLU A 9 12.34 3.61 -20.87
N GLU A 10 13.63 3.42 -21.17
CA GLU A 10 14.48 2.36 -20.59
C GLU A 10 14.77 2.52 -19.09
N GLN A 11 14.44 3.66 -18.49
CA GLN A 11 14.67 3.97 -17.07
C GLN A 11 13.40 3.92 -16.22
N ILE A 12 12.24 3.61 -16.82
CA ILE A 12 10.95 3.53 -16.10
C ILE A 12 10.74 2.09 -15.66
N CYS A 13 10.61 1.87 -14.34
CA CYS A 13 10.41 0.55 -13.76
C CYS A 13 8.94 0.22 -13.46
N ALA A 14 8.07 1.23 -13.36
CA ALA A 14 6.62 1.02 -13.29
C ALA A 14 5.87 2.01 -14.20
N PHE A 15 5.03 1.50 -15.08
CA PHE A 15 4.14 2.22 -16.00
C PHE A 15 2.88 1.37 -16.28
N GLU A 16 1.91 1.90 -17.02
CA GLU A 16 0.58 1.29 -17.22
C GLU A 16 0.64 -0.20 -17.59
N GLU A 17 1.41 -0.57 -18.62
CA GLU A 17 1.44 -1.95 -19.16
C GLU A 17 2.18 -2.96 -18.26
N ASN A 18 2.99 -2.50 -17.30
CA ASN A 18 3.80 -3.36 -16.45
C ASN A 18 3.33 -3.41 -14.99
N GLY A 19 2.13 -2.86 -14.71
CA GLY A 19 1.48 -2.91 -13.41
C GLY A 19 1.90 -1.80 -12.46
N VAL A 20 1.91 -0.55 -12.93
CA VAL A 20 1.97 0.63 -12.06
C VAL A 20 0.81 0.64 -11.06
N VAL A 21 1.05 1.21 -9.88
CA VAL A 21 0.00 1.36 -8.87
C VAL A 21 -0.86 2.58 -9.24
N GLU A 22 -2.15 2.35 -9.27
CA GLU A 22 -3.19 3.35 -9.48
C GLU A 22 -3.89 3.66 -8.15
N PHE A 23 -4.43 4.88 -8.03
CA PHE A 23 -5.11 5.36 -6.85
C PHE A 23 -6.42 6.04 -7.22
N ILE A 24 -7.45 5.85 -6.40
CA ILE A 24 -8.66 6.69 -6.48
C ILE A 24 -8.44 7.95 -5.65
N SER A 25 -8.26 9.08 -6.34
CA SER A 25 -8.00 10.36 -5.72
C SER A 25 -9.12 10.72 -4.72
N GLY A 26 -8.76 10.89 -3.44
CA GLY A 26 -9.67 11.31 -2.38
C GLY A 26 -10.43 10.18 -1.68
N SER A 27 -10.23 8.91 -2.07
CA SER A 27 -11.01 7.79 -1.49
C SER A 27 -10.73 7.53 -0.01
N HIS A 28 -9.57 7.95 0.50
CA HIS A 28 -9.23 7.89 1.92
C HIS A 28 -10.17 8.70 2.82
N LEU A 29 -11.00 9.58 2.24
CA LEU A 29 -12.01 10.39 2.92
C LEU A 29 -13.41 9.78 2.87
N TRP A 30 -13.59 8.60 2.27
CA TRP A 30 -14.91 7.98 2.13
C TRP A 30 -15.51 7.47 3.45
N GLY A 31 -14.72 7.41 4.53
CA GLY A 31 -15.19 6.91 5.83
C GLY A 31 -15.56 5.44 5.79
N LYS A 32 -14.90 4.65 4.94
CA LYS A 32 -15.13 3.22 4.76
C LYS A 32 -13.86 2.44 5.03
N TRP A 33 -14.03 1.28 5.67
CA TRP A 33 -13.03 0.24 5.75
C TRP A 33 -13.41 -0.84 4.75
N PHE A 34 -12.52 -1.14 3.82
CA PHE A 34 -12.75 -2.18 2.83
C PHE A 34 -12.14 -3.50 3.29
N GLN A 35 -12.87 -4.60 3.07
CA GLN A 35 -12.36 -5.95 3.33
C GLN A 35 -11.13 -6.18 2.44
N PRO A 36 -9.96 -6.55 3.02
CA PRO A 36 -8.79 -6.86 2.24
C PRO A 36 -9.03 -8.09 1.36
N GLU A 37 -8.62 -8.01 0.10
CA GLU A 37 -8.70 -9.11 -0.86
C GLU A 37 -7.29 -9.63 -1.19
N ASN A 38 -7.23 -10.92 -1.51
CA ASN A 38 -6.00 -11.57 -1.94
C ASN A 38 -5.70 -11.23 -3.40
N PHE A 39 -4.50 -10.70 -3.66
CA PHE A 39 -4.03 -10.39 -5.02
C PHE A 39 -3.76 -11.65 -5.86
N ASP A 40 -3.44 -12.77 -5.21
CA ASP A 40 -3.32 -14.09 -5.82
C ASP A 40 -4.10 -15.11 -4.97
N PRO A 41 -5.26 -15.58 -5.45
CA PRO A 41 -6.12 -16.49 -4.69
C PRO A 41 -5.54 -17.91 -4.53
N VAL A 42 -4.44 -18.25 -5.22
CA VAL A 42 -3.87 -19.60 -5.19
C VAL A 42 -2.91 -19.82 -4.01
N ASP A 43 -2.21 -18.77 -3.55
CA ASP A 43 -1.05 -18.91 -2.64
C ASP A 43 -1.10 -18.03 -1.38
N SER A 44 -2.23 -17.40 -1.08
CA SER A 44 -2.36 -16.52 0.10
C SER A 44 -3.38 -17.04 1.10
N ALA A 45 -3.01 -17.02 2.39
CA ALA A 45 -3.97 -17.26 3.47
C ALA A 45 -5.10 -16.23 3.37
N SER A 46 -6.34 -16.69 3.44
CA SER A 46 -7.50 -15.79 3.42
C SER A 46 -7.47 -14.86 4.63
N TYR A 47 -7.81 -13.60 4.40
CA TYR A 47 -8.11 -12.67 5.48
C TYR A 47 -9.33 -13.16 6.25
N GLU A 48 -9.33 -12.98 7.57
CA GLU A 48 -10.54 -13.13 8.36
C GLU A 48 -11.55 -12.06 7.95
N GLU A 49 -12.81 -12.44 7.79
CA GLU A 49 -13.88 -11.50 7.47
C GLU A 49 -14.17 -10.61 8.67
N ASN A 50 -14.18 -9.29 8.46
CA ASN A 50 -14.59 -8.34 9.48
C ASN A 50 -16.01 -7.84 9.20
N PRO A 51 -16.98 -8.02 10.12
CA PRO A 51 -18.37 -7.61 9.90
C PRO A 51 -18.56 -6.08 9.76
N ASP A 52 -17.60 -5.28 10.22
CA ASP A 52 -17.62 -3.82 10.11
C ASP A 52 -17.00 -3.34 8.78
N PHE A 53 -16.38 -4.23 8.01
CA PHE A 53 -15.77 -3.90 6.73
C PHE A 53 -16.77 -4.12 5.58
N VAL A 54 -16.64 -3.32 4.53
CA VAL A 54 -17.44 -3.45 3.32
C VAL A 54 -16.63 -4.03 2.19
N LYS A 55 -17.26 -4.78 1.30
CA LYS A 55 -16.60 -5.24 0.08
C LYS A 55 -16.26 -4.06 -0.82
N ILE A 56 -15.08 -4.10 -1.44
CA ILE A 56 -14.70 -3.13 -2.47
C ILE A 56 -15.62 -3.30 -3.70
N PRO A 57 -16.19 -2.23 -4.27
CA PRO A 57 -16.91 -2.34 -5.55
C PRO A 57 -15.96 -2.78 -6.67
N ASP A 58 -16.54 -3.24 -7.78
CA ASP A 58 -15.78 -3.55 -8.99
C ASP A 58 -15.28 -2.25 -9.63
N ILE A 59 -14.12 -1.79 -9.15
CA ILE A 59 -13.47 -0.56 -9.62
C ILE A 59 -13.18 -0.63 -11.12
N GLN A 60 -12.95 -1.83 -11.68
CA GLN A 60 -12.67 -1.96 -13.10
C GLN A 60 -13.92 -1.76 -13.96
N ALA A 61 -15.09 -2.24 -13.50
CA ALA A 61 -16.36 -1.97 -14.17
C ALA A 61 -16.81 -0.50 -14.01
N GLU A 62 -16.36 0.19 -12.96
CA GLU A 62 -16.79 1.55 -12.62
C GLU A 62 -15.71 2.62 -12.82
N ARG A 63 -14.63 2.33 -13.59
CA ARG A 63 -13.48 3.25 -13.74
C ARG A 63 -13.86 4.68 -14.11
N GLU A 64 -14.81 4.86 -15.02
CA GLU A 64 -15.28 6.17 -15.48
C GLU A 64 -15.94 7.01 -14.37
N GLN A 65 -16.40 6.38 -13.29
CA GLN A 65 -17.01 7.04 -12.13
C GLN A 65 -15.97 7.54 -11.12
N HIS A 66 -14.69 7.23 -11.34
CA HIS A 66 -13.62 7.49 -10.40
C HIS A 66 -12.51 8.34 -11.02
N LYS A 67 -11.99 9.28 -10.22
CA LYS A 67 -10.76 9.98 -10.58
C LYS A 67 -9.56 9.09 -10.25
N ILE A 68 -9.18 8.24 -11.19
CA ILE A 68 -8.02 7.35 -11.08
C ILE A 68 -6.76 8.12 -11.49
N VAL A 69 -5.71 8.03 -10.67
CA VAL A 69 -4.41 8.66 -10.91
C VAL A 69 -3.29 7.63 -10.77
N ALA A 70 -2.28 7.75 -11.61
CA ALA A 70 -1.06 6.94 -11.59
C ALA A 70 0.11 7.80 -12.11
N TRP A 71 1.33 7.37 -11.82
CA TRP A 71 2.55 8.03 -12.25
C TRP A 71 3.55 7.00 -12.72
N ASP A 72 4.21 7.28 -13.85
CA ASP A 72 5.37 6.51 -14.26
C ASP A 72 6.49 6.71 -13.24
N MET A 73 7.13 5.61 -12.84
CA MET A 73 8.12 5.58 -11.78
C MET A 73 9.46 5.08 -12.31
N ALA A 74 10.53 5.83 -12.04
CA ALA A 74 11.91 5.38 -12.20
C ALA A 74 12.42 4.68 -10.93
N PRO A 75 13.48 3.86 -11.02
CA PRO A 75 14.15 3.31 -9.84
C PRO A 75 14.58 4.40 -8.87
N GLY A 76 14.09 4.33 -7.64
CA GLY A 76 14.36 5.31 -6.59
C GLY A 76 13.22 6.30 -6.34
N ASP A 77 12.24 6.39 -7.23
CA ASP A 77 11.04 7.18 -7.00
C ASP A 77 10.18 6.55 -5.88
N VAL A 78 9.55 7.41 -5.09
CA VAL A 78 8.75 7.01 -3.93
C VAL A 78 7.37 7.65 -4.01
N LEU A 79 6.34 6.83 -3.76
CA LEU A 79 4.98 7.30 -3.50
C LEU A 79 4.69 7.16 -2.01
N ALA A 80 4.25 8.27 -1.40
CA ALA A 80 3.72 8.28 -0.04
C ALA A 80 2.22 8.57 -0.10
N PHE A 81 1.42 7.70 0.50
CA PHE A 81 -0.04 7.80 0.46
C PHE A 81 -0.68 7.28 1.75
N HIS A 82 -1.92 7.70 1.99
CA HIS A 82 -2.68 7.36 3.19
C HIS A 82 -3.14 5.89 3.16
N ALA A 83 -3.13 5.19 4.31
CA ALA A 83 -3.47 3.76 4.39
C ALA A 83 -4.90 3.42 3.88
N LEU A 84 -5.85 4.35 4.04
CA LEU A 84 -7.23 4.20 3.56
C LEU A 84 -7.43 4.56 2.07
N ILE A 85 -6.40 4.95 1.33
CA ILE A 85 -6.58 5.20 -0.10
C ILE A 85 -6.82 3.88 -0.81
N VAL A 86 -7.82 3.86 -1.69
CA VAL A 86 -8.10 2.73 -2.56
C VAL A 86 -7.03 2.77 -3.64
N HIS A 87 -6.28 1.68 -3.73
CA HIS A 87 -5.19 1.53 -4.66
C HIS A 87 -5.15 0.10 -5.19
N GLY A 88 -4.65 -0.06 -6.40
CA GLY A 88 -4.51 -1.35 -7.06
C GLY A 88 -3.53 -1.23 -8.21
N SER A 89 -3.19 -2.35 -8.85
CA SER A 89 -2.36 -2.34 -10.04
C SER A 89 -2.89 -3.36 -11.04
N GLY A 90 -2.71 -3.06 -12.34
CA GLY A 90 -2.87 -4.05 -13.39
C GLY A 90 -1.83 -5.17 -13.29
N GLY A 91 -2.03 -6.21 -14.11
CA GLY A 91 -1.02 -7.25 -14.31
C GLY A 91 0.22 -6.71 -15.02
N ASN A 92 1.37 -7.36 -14.81
CA ASN A 92 2.55 -7.07 -15.61
C ASN A 92 2.49 -7.89 -16.91
N HIS A 93 2.33 -7.22 -18.05
CA HIS A 93 2.25 -7.86 -19.36
C HIS A 93 3.61 -8.06 -20.04
N SER A 94 4.71 -7.62 -19.42
CA SER A 94 6.06 -7.86 -19.93
C SER A 94 6.48 -9.32 -19.74
N ASN A 95 6.91 -9.96 -20.84
CA ASN A 95 7.48 -11.32 -20.82
C ASN A 95 8.97 -11.36 -20.45
N SER A 96 9.65 -10.21 -20.42
CA SER A 96 11.11 -10.12 -20.25
C SER A 96 11.53 -9.36 -19.00
N THR A 97 10.63 -8.57 -18.40
CA THR A 97 10.97 -7.65 -17.32
C THR A 97 10.04 -7.82 -16.13
N ARG A 98 10.61 -8.03 -14.94
CA ARG A 98 9.86 -8.10 -13.69
C ARG A 98 9.83 -6.74 -13.00
N ARG A 99 8.62 -6.24 -12.68
CA ARG A 99 8.45 -5.11 -11.75
C ARG A 99 8.71 -5.55 -10.30
N ARG A 100 9.49 -4.77 -9.55
CA ARG A 100 9.68 -4.94 -8.11
C ARG A 100 9.28 -3.65 -7.40
N GLY A 101 8.34 -3.75 -6.46
CA GLY A 101 8.04 -2.69 -5.50
C GLY A 101 8.52 -3.10 -4.11
N TYR A 102 8.93 -2.11 -3.32
CA TYR A 102 9.19 -2.27 -1.89
C TYR A 102 8.27 -1.31 -1.14
N VAL A 103 7.56 -1.82 -0.12
CA VAL A 103 6.57 -1.05 0.64
C VAL A 103 6.99 -1.03 2.10
N VAL A 104 7.03 0.18 2.66
CA VAL A 104 7.21 0.41 4.10
C VAL A 104 5.95 1.10 4.61
N ARG A 105 5.45 0.66 5.77
CA ARG A 105 4.31 1.30 6.44
C ARG A 105 4.82 2.05 7.65
N TYR A 106 4.38 3.29 7.78
CA TYR A 106 4.66 4.14 8.95
C TYR A 106 3.36 4.36 9.70
N THR A 107 3.44 4.36 11.03
CA THR A 107 2.33 4.68 11.92
C THR A 107 2.68 5.87 12.79
N GLY A 108 1.66 6.54 13.34
CA GLY A 108 1.87 7.59 14.32
C GLY A 108 2.33 7.04 15.66
N ARG A 109 2.94 7.90 16.49
CA ARG A 109 3.41 7.59 17.85
C ARG A 109 2.34 6.94 18.74
N GLU A 110 1.07 7.24 18.49
CA GLU A 110 -0.07 6.78 19.30
C GLU A 110 -0.77 5.56 18.70
N ALA A 111 -0.21 4.97 17.64
CA ALA A 111 -0.73 3.73 17.08
C ALA A 111 -0.47 2.58 18.06
N VAL A 112 -1.52 1.79 18.27
CA VAL A 112 -1.50 0.64 19.16
C VAL A 112 -1.61 -0.65 18.35
N TYR A 113 -1.08 -1.73 18.90
CA TYR A 113 -1.27 -3.08 18.42
C TYR A 113 -2.73 -3.51 18.59
N CYS A 114 -3.22 -4.28 17.62
CA CYS A 114 -4.60 -4.72 17.54
C CYS A 114 -4.67 -5.98 16.69
N THR A 115 -5.49 -6.94 17.13
CA THR A 115 -5.73 -8.23 16.45
C THR A 115 -7.14 -8.34 15.87
N ASP A 116 -7.75 -7.20 15.50
CA ASP A 116 -9.08 -7.17 14.90
C ASP A 116 -9.15 -8.04 13.63
N PRO A 117 -10.31 -8.69 13.37
CA PRO A 117 -10.57 -9.40 12.13
C PRO A 117 -10.23 -8.54 10.90
N GLY A 118 -9.75 -9.18 9.84
CA GLY A 118 -9.27 -8.49 8.62
C GLY A 118 -7.82 -8.03 8.69
N SER A 119 -7.14 -8.20 9.83
CA SER A 119 -5.69 -7.95 9.92
C SER A 119 -4.87 -9.00 9.15
N GLN A 120 -3.79 -8.57 8.51
CA GLN A 120 -2.87 -9.49 7.82
C GLN A 120 -2.13 -10.35 8.85
N PRO A 121 -2.24 -11.70 8.81
CA PRO A 121 -1.65 -12.57 9.83
C PRO A 121 -0.13 -12.42 10.00
N GLY A 122 0.57 -12.07 8.92
CA GLY A 122 2.03 -11.83 8.95
C GLY A 122 2.44 -10.58 9.75
N ASN A 123 1.49 -9.72 10.11
CA ASN A 123 1.72 -8.58 11.01
C ASN A 123 1.36 -8.92 12.48
N CYS A 124 0.93 -10.13 12.80
CA CYS A 124 0.73 -10.48 14.20
C CYS A 124 2.08 -10.60 14.91
N ASN A 125 2.20 -10.03 16.10
CA ASN A 125 3.37 -10.15 16.96
C ASN A 125 2.95 -10.88 18.25
N PRO A 126 3.45 -12.09 18.52
CA PRO A 126 3.04 -12.88 19.69
C PRO A 126 3.50 -12.28 21.02
N ASN A 127 4.36 -11.26 20.99
CA ASN A 127 4.88 -10.59 22.18
C ASN A 127 4.16 -9.27 22.48
N LEU A 128 3.15 -8.89 21.70
CA LEU A 128 2.34 -7.69 21.93
C LEU A 128 0.91 -8.07 22.25
N ASN A 129 0.31 -7.33 23.19
CA ASN A 129 -1.11 -7.39 23.51
C ASN A 129 -1.87 -6.23 22.86
N ASP A 130 -3.16 -6.43 22.59
CA ASP A 130 -4.02 -5.38 22.06
C ASP A 130 -4.01 -4.13 22.97
N GLY A 131 -3.87 -2.96 22.34
CA GLY A 131 -3.78 -1.67 23.03
C GLY A 131 -2.36 -1.26 23.44
N GLU A 132 -1.35 -2.13 23.30
CA GLU A 132 0.04 -1.75 23.53
C GLU A 132 0.57 -0.87 22.40
N ILE A 133 1.45 0.07 22.72
CA ILE A 133 2.09 0.91 21.69
C ILE A 133 2.89 0.04 20.72
N LEU A 134 2.84 0.38 19.42
CA LEU A 134 3.66 -0.25 18.39
C LEU A 134 5.13 0.19 18.50
N ASP A 135 5.80 -0.28 19.54
CA ASP A 135 7.24 -0.12 19.77
C ASP A 135 7.82 -1.48 20.19
N SER A 136 8.47 -2.16 19.24
CA SER A 136 9.09 -3.46 19.46
C SER A 136 10.18 -3.75 18.42
N GLN A 137 10.87 -4.88 18.53
CA GLN A 137 11.83 -5.31 17.50
C GLN A 137 11.18 -5.46 16.11
N GLN A 138 9.91 -5.88 16.04
CA GLN A 138 9.17 -6.00 14.78
C GLN A 138 8.60 -4.65 14.30
N TYR A 139 8.35 -3.72 15.23
CA TYR A 139 7.81 -2.39 14.99
C TYR A 139 8.72 -1.31 15.58
N PRO A 140 9.93 -1.12 15.02
CA PRO A 140 10.91 -0.22 15.62
C PRO A 140 10.52 1.24 15.43
N VAL A 141 10.73 2.06 16.47
CA VAL A 141 10.58 3.52 16.39
C VAL A 141 11.73 4.11 15.57
N VAL A 142 11.44 4.66 14.40
CA VAL A 142 12.47 5.23 13.51
C VAL A 142 12.73 6.73 13.71
N TRP A 143 11.82 7.43 14.39
CA TRP A 143 11.88 8.88 14.58
C TRP A 143 11.17 9.29 15.87
N GLN A 144 11.80 10.14 16.67
CA GLN A 144 11.23 10.63 17.92
C GLN A 144 11.73 12.04 18.22
N ASN A 145 10.80 12.95 18.56
CA ASN A 145 11.13 14.32 19.02
C ASN A 145 12.06 15.12 18.09
N GLY A 146 11.99 14.91 16.78
CA GLY A 146 12.86 15.60 15.81
C GLY A 146 14.17 14.88 15.49
N GLU A 147 14.44 13.76 16.14
CA GLU A 147 15.69 13.01 16.00
C GLU A 147 15.45 11.59 15.47
N TYR A 148 16.42 11.07 14.72
CA TYR A 148 16.45 9.66 14.34
C TYR A 148 16.88 8.82 15.55
N VAL A 149 16.23 7.68 15.76
CA VAL A 149 16.53 6.77 16.88
C VAL A 149 17.61 5.74 16.51
N TYR A 150 17.87 5.57 15.21
CA TYR A 150 18.85 4.63 14.64
C TYR A 150 19.78 5.32 13.64
#